data_AF-A0A3Q7XYG6-F1
#
_entry.id   AF-A0A3Q7XYG6-F1
#
_cell.length_a   1.000
_cell.length_b   1.000
_cell.length_c   1.000
_cell.angle_alpha   90.00
_cell.angle_beta   90.00
_cell.angle_gamma   90.00
#
_symmetry.space_group_name_H-M   'P 1'
#
loop_
_entity.id
_entity.type
_entity.pdbx_description
1 polymer ?
#
loop_
_entity_poly.entity_id
_entity_poly.type
_entity_poly.pdbx_seq_one_letter_code
_entity_poly.pdbx_strand_id
1 'polypeptide(L)'
;MVDAGLVSAFVERWHMETSSFHLPFGEMTITLDDVATLLHISPNGKFFDAHVNMNTNNAARAAHEYLGATWEESLAEINFNKCAQYRLQWLRDLYSRLIQTNQFECAARTYLLHLVGSTIFADKTHTRVEAKYISLFVDLDRCRHYSWAAAALVFLYDNMGDEAVHDTRQLGGYMTILQCWIYEHFPRICKRGDRGAVPAHLPRACRWIAKHAVEGGLVTYQQRLDALLLEDVLFTPYDDDRGNHPFEDISMFSGYLRCGGVSVPYLPER
;
A
#
# COMPACT_ATOMS: atom_id res chain seq x y z
N MET A 1 -0.95 11.66 9.05
CA MET A 1 -2.39 11.96 8.84
C MET A 1 -2.57 12.16 7.35
N VAL A 2 -3.42 11.37 6.72
CA VAL A 2 -3.68 11.49 5.28
C VAL A 2 -4.61 12.68 5.05
N ASP A 3 -4.33 13.52 4.06
CA ASP A 3 -5.22 14.62 3.67
C ASP A 3 -6.35 14.08 2.79
N ALA A 4 -7.49 13.77 3.41
CA ALA A 4 -8.62 13.13 2.71
C ALA A 4 -9.13 13.94 1.52
N GLY A 5 -9.15 15.27 1.61
CA GLY A 5 -9.62 16.12 0.50
C GLY A 5 -8.67 16.08 -0.70
N LEU A 6 -7.35 16.04 -0.43
CA LEU A 6 -6.34 15.90 -1.48
C LEU A 6 -6.48 14.54 -2.18
N VAL A 7 -6.60 13.47 -1.39
CA VAL A 7 -6.66 12.13 -1.96
C VAL A 7 -7.94 11.93 -2.76
N SER A 8 -9.10 12.34 -2.25
CA SER A 8 -10.36 12.26 -2.99
C SER A 8 -10.28 13.01 -4.33
N ALA A 9 -9.67 14.19 -4.36
CA ALA A 9 -9.53 14.97 -5.59
C ALA A 9 -8.70 14.25 -6.67
N PHE A 10 -7.67 13.48 -6.26
CA PHE A 10 -6.88 12.65 -7.18
C PHE A 10 -7.63 11.38 -7.59
N VAL A 11 -8.35 10.74 -6.67
CA VAL A 11 -9.15 9.53 -6.95
C VAL A 11 -10.27 9.82 -7.95
N GLU A 12 -10.88 11.00 -7.91
CA GLU A 12 -11.84 11.46 -8.94
C GLU A 12 -11.23 11.52 -10.35
N ARG A 13 -9.90 11.58 -10.46
CA ARG A 13 -9.17 11.56 -11.74
C ARG A 13 -8.64 10.18 -12.09
N TRP A 14 -8.86 9.16 -11.27
CA TRP A 14 -8.36 7.81 -11.52
C TRP A 14 -9.26 7.06 -12.51
N HIS A 15 -8.66 6.50 -13.56
CA HIS A 15 -9.35 5.67 -14.54
C HIS A 15 -8.84 4.24 -14.48
N MET A 16 -9.69 3.29 -14.08
CA MET A 16 -9.32 1.87 -13.94
C MET A 16 -8.87 1.22 -15.24
N GLU A 17 -9.48 1.61 -16.37
CA GLU A 17 -9.24 1.01 -17.69
C GLU A 17 -7.78 1.20 -18.14
N THR A 18 -7.21 2.36 -17.83
CA THR A 18 -5.82 2.70 -18.13
C THR A 18 -4.89 2.57 -16.91
N SER A 19 -5.47 2.46 -15.70
CA SER A 19 -4.76 2.55 -14.43
C SER A 19 -3.85 3.77 -14.37
N SER A 20 -4.44 4.92 -14.69
CA SER A 20 -3.77 6.22 -14.71
C SER A 20 -4.70 7.33 -14.20
N PHE A 21 -4.10 8.43 -13.74
CA PHE A 21 -4.78 9.68 -13.45
C PHE A 21 -4.95 10.49 -14.74
N HIS A 22 -6.16 10.98 -15.00
CA HIS A 22 -6.47 11.85 -16.13
C HIS A 22 -6.43 13.31 -15.67
N LEU A 23 -5.35 13.99 -16.04
CA LEU A 23 -5.04 15.36 -15.65
C LEU A 23 -5.12 16.29 -16.88
N PRO A 24 -5.23 17.62 -16.71
CA PRO A 24 -5.40 18.53 -17.85
C PRO A 24 -4.28 18.47 -18.89
N PHE A 25 -3.08 18.03 -18.51
CA PHE A 25 -1.92 17.91 -19.38
C PHE A 25 -1.73 16.50 -19.99
N GLY A 26 -2.52 15.51 -19.59
CA GLY A 26 -2.39 14.12 -20.05
C GLY A 26 -2.68 13.08 -18.99
N GLU A 27 -2.30 11.84 -19.29
CA GLU A 27 -2.33 10.75 -18.33
C GLU A 27 -1.04 10.77 -17.49
N MET A 28 -1.11 10.23 -16.27
CA MET A 28 0.05 10.01 -15.42
C MET A 28 -0.27 8.89 -14.44
N THR A 29 0.69 8.03 -14.09
CA THR A 29 0.44 6.96 -13.11
C THR A 29 1.56 6.80 -12.09
N ILE A 30 1.27 6.08 -11.00
CA ILE A 30 2.26 5.67 -10.00
C ILE A 30 2.96 4.43 -10.53
N THR A 31 4.28 4.47 -10.65
CA THR A 31 5.09 3.39 -11.21
C THR A 31 5.68 2.49 -10.11
N LEU A 32 6.21 1.33 -10.50
CA LEU A 32 7.02 0.49 -9.63
C LEU A 32 8.29 1.22 -9.14
N ASP A 33 8.83 2.15 -9.93
CA ASP A 33 9.98 2.98 -9.56
C ASP A 33 9.61 3.97 -8.45
N ASP A 34 8.41 4.57 -8.52
CA ASP A 34 7.86 5.39 -7.44
C ASP A 34 7.76 4.58 -6.14
N VAL A 35 7.22 3.37 -6.21
CA VAL A 35 7.06 2.52 -5.03
C VAL A 35 8.42 2.12 -4.44
N ALA A 36 9.37 1.73 -5.30
CA ALA A 36 10.72 1.36 -4.89
C ALA A 36 11.45 2.54 -4.23
N THR A 37 11.38 3.73 -4.82
CA THR A 37 12.07 4.93 -4.32
C THR A 37 11.40 5.50 -3.07
N LEU A 38 10.07 5.57 -3.05
CA LEU A 38 9.33 6.15 -1.92
C LEU A 38 9.40 5.27 -0.67
N LEU A 39 9.30 3.96 -0.82
CA LEU A 39 9.15 3.02 0.30
C LEU A 39 10.34 2.08 0.54
N HIS A 40 11.30 2.02 -0.39
CA HIS A 40 12.42 1.07 -0.36
C HIS A 40 11.96 -0.40 -0.33
N ILE A 41 10.87 -0.70 -1.03
CA ILE A 41 10.39 -2.08 -1.21
C ILE A 41 10.69 -2.54 -2.64
N SER A 42 11.21 -3.76 -2.79
CA SER A 42 11.72 -4.20 -4.08
C SER A 42 10.59 -4.47 -5.10
N PRO A 43 10.76 -4.05 -6.36
CA PRO A 43 9.90 -4.46 -7.46
C PRO A 43 10.23 -5.85 -8.00
N ASN A 44 11.38 -6.42 -7.61
CA ASN A 44 11.79 -7.75 -8.03
C ASN A 44 11.07 -8.86 -7.27
N GLY A 45 10.91 -9.99 -7.95
CA GLY A 45 10.38 -11.20 -7.36
C GLY A 45 9.13 -11.68 -8.07
N LYS A 46 8.54 -12.75 -7.53
CA LYS A 46 7.31 -13.33 -8.06
C LYS A 46 6.09 -12.59 -7.53
N PHE A 47 5.03 -12.56 -8.33
CA PHE A 47 3.71 -12.17 -7.85
C PHE A 47 3.17 -13.18 -6.84
N PHE A 48 2.35 -12.70 -5.91
CA PHE A 48 1.65 -13.56 -4.97
C PHE A 48 0.40 -14.16 -5.64
N ASP A 49 0.34 -15.48 -5.71
CA ASP A 49 -0.85 -16.20 -6.16
C ASP A 49 -1.58 -16.81 -4.95
N ALA A 50 -2.82 -16.38 -4.72
CA ALA A 50 -3.64 -16.85 -3.61
C ALA A 50 -4.37 -18.15 -3.95
N HIS A 51 -3.65 -19.19 -4.37
CA HIS A 51 -4.22 -20.52 -4.61
C HIS A 51 -4.84 -21.19 -3.37
N VAL A 52 -4.83 -20.53 -2.21
CA VAL A 52 -5.34 -21.08 -0.95
C VAL A 52 -6.80 -20.72 -0.78
N ASN A 53 -7.69 -21.71 -0.90
CA ASN A 53 -9.08 -21.58 -0.45
C ASN A 53 -9.12 -21.47 1.08
N MET A 54 -9.10 -20.23 1.56
CA MET A 54 -9.02 -19.91 2.98
C MET A 54 -10.43 -19.76 3.57
N ASN A 55 -10.94 -20.86 4.15
CA ASN A 55 -12.17 -20.85 4.94
C ASN A 55 -11.88 -20.59 6.44
N THR A 56 -12.93 -20.42 7.25
CA THR A 56 -12.83 -20.14 8.69
C THR A 56 -12.04 -21.21 9.47
N ASN A 57 -12.24 -22.49 9.16
CA ASN A 57 -11.50 -23.58 9.81
C ASN A 57 -10.01 -23.55 9.47
N ASN A 58 -9.68 -23.33 8.19
CA ASN A 58 -8.29 -23.19 7.74
C ASN A 58 -7.63 -21.94 8.33
N ALA A 59 -8.38 -20.85 8.50
CA ALA A 59 -7.88 -19.64 9.14
C ALA A 59 -7.59 -19.86 10.64
N ALA A 60 -8.48 -20.54 11.38
CA ALA A 60 -8.19 -20.88 12.78
C ALA A 60 -6.94 -21.77 12.89
N ARG A 61 -6.80 -22.76 11.99
CA ARG A 61 -5.63 -23.63 11.92
C ARG A 61 -4.35 -22.88 11.58
N ALA A 62 -4.38 -21.98 10.60
CA ALA A 62 -3.21 -21.20 10.22
C ALA A 62 -2.73 -20.27 11.36
N ALA A 63 -3.66 -19.68 12.11
CA ALA A 63 -3.33 -18.89 13.30
C ALA A 63 -2.64 -19.74 14.38
N HIS A 64 -3.17 -20.94 14.64
CA HIS A 64 -2.59 -21.86 15.62
C HIS A 64 -1.21 -22.37 15.20
N GLU A 65 -1.06 -22.81 13.94
CA GLU A 65 0.17 -23.42 13.42
C GLU A 65 1.30 -22.40 13.20
N TYR A 66 0.99 -21.22 12.66
CA TYR A 66 2.01 -20.28 12.18
C TYR A 66 2.15 -19.01 13.01
N LEU A 67 1.10 -18.59 13.71
CA LEU A 67 1.12 -17.34 14.49
C LEU A 67 1.35 -17.60 15.99
N GLY A 68 1.41 -18.86 16.45
CA GLY A 68 1.65 -19.19 17.86
C GLY A 68 0.47 -18.88 18.79
N ALA A 69 -0.73 -18.67 18.24
CA ALA A 69 -1.96 -18.57 19.02
C ALA A 69 -2.38 -19.95 19.55
N THR A 70 -3.06 -20.01 20.71
CA THR A 70 -3.67 -21.28 21.12
C THR A 70 -4.82 -21.64 20.17
N TRP A 71 -5.22 -22.91 20.16
CA TRP A 71 -6.37 -23.34 19.37
C TRP A 71 -7.66 -22.63 19.81
N GLU A 72 -7.87 -22.45 21.12
CA GLU A 72 -9.03 -21.73 21.64
C GLU A 72 -9.03 -20.26 21.23
N GLU A 73 -7.89 -19.57 21.32
CA GLU A 73 -7.75 -18.17 20.89
C GLU A 73 -8.03 -18.01 19.39
N SER A 74 -7.52 -18.95 18.58
CA SER A 74 -7.71 -18.95 17.12
C SER A 74 -9.17 -19.12 16.75
N LEU A 75 -9.87 -20.06 17.39
CA LEU A 75 -11.31 -20.25 17.20
C LEU A 75 -12.12 -19.04 17.69
N ALA A 76 -11.76 -18.46 18.83
CA ALA A 76 -12.43 -17.28 19.36
C ALA A 76 -12.32 -16.09 18.40
N GLU A 77 -11.15 -15.86 17.81
CA GLU A 77 -10.94 -14.79 16.83
C GLU A 77 -11.79 -14.98 15.56
N ILE A 78 -11.78 -16.18 15.00
CA ILE A 78 -12.56 -16.48 13.79
C ILE A 78 -14.07 -16.43 14.07
N ASN A 79 -14.52 -16.94 15.22
CA ASN A 79 -15.94 -16.89 15.61
C ASN A 79 -16.42 -15.46 15.87
N PHE A 80 -15.56 -14.60 16.41
CA PHE A 80 -15.85 -13.18 16.59
C PHE A 80 -16.02 -12.48 15.24
N ASN A 81 -15.11 -12.73 14.28
CA ASN A 81 -15.14 -12.11 12.97
C ASN A 81 -16.20 -12.71 12.03
N LYS A 82 -16.58 -13.97 12.24
CA LYS A 82 -17.45 -14.78 11.36
C LYS A 82 -16.96 -14.85 9.91
N CYS A 83 -15.66 -14.67 9.69
CA CYS A 83 -15.01 -14.71 8.38
C CYS A 83 -13.55 -15.17 8.53
N ALA A 84 -12.91 -15.49 7.40
CA ALA A 84 -11.50 -15.90 7.34
C ALA A 84 -10.55 -14.67 7.36
N GLN A 85 -10.70 -13.81 8.36
CA GLN A 85 -9.88 -12.62 8.59
C GLN A 85 -9.46 -12.53 10.05
N TYR A 86 -8.35 -11.86 10.31
CA TYR A 86 -7.91 -11.52 11.67
C TYR A 86 -8.01 -10.03 11.89
N ARG A 87 -8.39 -9.62 13.11
CA ARG A 87 -8.31 -8.22 13.53
C ARG A 87 -6.85 -7.83 13.71
N LEU A 88 -6.48 -6.66 13.19
CA LEU A 88 -5.15 -6.09 13.39
C LEU A 88 -4.87 -5.88 14.89
N GLN A 89 -5.89 -5.47 15.65
CA GLN A 89 -5.78 -5.35 17.10
C GLN A 89 -5.38 -6.69 17.77
N TRP A 90 -6.02 -7.79 17.36
CA TRP A 90 -5.71 -9.11 17.89
C TRP A 90 -4.28 -9.55 17.53
N LEU A 91 -3.83 -9.31 16.30
CA LEU A 91 -2.45 -9.58 15.89
C LEU A 91 -1.43 -8.78 16.70
N ARG A 92 -1.71 -7.51 17.01
CA ARG A 92 -0.83 -6.67 17.83
C ARG A 92 -0.69 -7.21 19.26
N ASP A 93 -1.79 -7.67 19.84
CA ASP A 93 -1.82 -8.21 21.19
C ASP A 93 -1.13 -9.58 21.25
N LEU A 94 -1.34 -10.42 20.23
CA LEU A 94 -0.63 -11.68 20.03
C LEU A 94 0.88 -11.46 19.89
N TYR A 95 1.33 -10.54 19.02
CA TYR A 95 2.74 -10.18 18.87
C TYR A 95 3.39 -9.79 20.20
N SER A 96 2.74 -8.90 20.97
CA SER A 96 3.26 -8.41 22.24
C SER A 96 3.48 -9.56 23.24
N ARG A 97 2.57 -10.54 23.26
CA ARG A 97 2.68 -11.74 24.08
C ARG A 97 3.77 -12.70 23.60
N LEU A 98 3.88 -12.93 22.29
CA LEU A 98 4.90 -13.83 21.71
C LEU A 98 6.33 -13.34 21.97
N ILE A 99 6.54 -12.02 21.97
CA ILE A 99 7.83 -11.43 22.36
C ILE A 99 8.17 -11.73 23.81
N GLN A 100 7.19 -11.62 24.73
CA GLN A 100 7.40 -11.92 26.15
C GLN A 100 7.69 -13.41 26.41
N THR A 101 7.18 -14.30 25.57
CA THR A 101 7.39 -15.75 25.68
C THR A 101 8.53 -16.27 24.79
N ASN A 102 9.33 -15.37 24.20
CA ASN A 102 10.47 -15.69 23.32
C ASN A 102 10.11 -16.55 22.09
N GLN A 103 8.87 -16.49 21.61
CA GLN A 103 8.43 -17.18 20.39
C GLN A 103 8.69 -16.31 19.15
N PHE A 104 9.96 -16.04 18.87
CA PHE A 104 10.38 -15.00 17.92
C PHE A 104 9.93 -15.25 16.48
N GLU A 105 9.88 -16.50 16.04
CA GLU A 105 9.47 -16.84 14.67
C GLU A 105 7.97 -16.56 14.45
N CYS A 106 7.13 -16.99 15.40
CA CYS A 106 5.70 -16.65 15.43
C CYS A 106 5.48 -15.14 15.58
N ALA A 107 6.30 -14.47 16.41
CA ALA A 107 6.23 -13.03 16.58
C ALA A 107 6.56 -12.31 15.26
N ALA A 108 7.58 -12.74 14.53
CA ALA A 108 7.94 -12.19 13.23
C ALA A 108 6.81 -12.36 12.21
N ARG A 109 6.22 -13.55 12.09
CA ARG A 109 5.06 -13.79 11.20
C ARG A 109 3.86 -12.92 11.56
N THR A 110 3.55 -12.84 12.86
CA THR A 110 2.44 -12.03 13.36
C THR A 110 2.65 -10.54 13.09
N TYR A 111 3.88 -10.05 13.33
CA TYR A 111 4.25 -8.67 13.05
C TYR A 111 4.17 -8.35 11.56
N LEU A 112 4.74 -9.20 10.71
CA LEU A 112 4.72 -8.99 9.26
C LEU A 112 3.30 -9.02 8.70
N LEU A 113 2.46 -9.97 9.13
CA LEU A 113 1.05 -10.02 8.73
C LEU A 113 0.29 -8.77 9.19
N HIS A 114 0.50 -8.32 10.43
CA HIS A 114 -0.06 -7.06 10.91
C HIS A 114 0.40 -5.88 10.04
N LEU A 115 1.71 -5.78 9.79
CA LEU A 115 2.33 -4.69 9.03
C LEU A 115 1.72 -4.58 7.64
N VAL A 116 1.71 -5.67 6.86
CA VAL A 116 1.14 -5.65 5.51
C VAL A 116 -0.37 -5.50 5.55
N GLY A 117 -1.06 -6.06 6.54
CA GLY A 117 -2.49 -5.89 6.72
C GLY A 117 -2.91 -4.46 7.08
N SER A 118 -2.05 -3.69 7.73
CA SER A 118 -2.28 -2.28 8.05
C SER A 118 -1.73 -1.31 7.00
N THR A 119 -1.08 -1.81 5.95
CA THR A 119 -0.42 -0.98 4.91
C THR A 119 -0.83 -1.43 3.52
N ILE A 120 -0.15 -2.44 2.97
CA ILE A 120 -0.31 -2.94 1.59
C ILE A 120 -1.70 -3.51 1.35
N PHE A 121 -2.17 -4.38 2.23
CA PHE A 121 -3.46 -5.09 2.12
C PHE A 121 -4.56 -4.46 2.98
N ALA A 122 -4.38 -3.19 3.36
CA ALA A 122 -5.37 -2.50 4.17
C ALA A 122 -6.68 -2.35 3.38
N ASP A 123 -7.78 -2.84 3.94
CA ASP A 123 -9.11 -2.57 3.40
C ASP A 123 -9.63 -1.20 3.87
N LYS A 124 -10.83 -0.81 3.41
CA LYS A 124 -11.47 0.46 3.78
C LYS A 124 -11.63 0.65 5.30
N THR A 125 -11.69 -0.43 6.07
CA THR A 125 -11.86 -0.38 7.52
C THR A 125 -10.54 -0.18 8.26
N HIS A 126 -9.41 -0.54 7.65
CA HIS A 126 -8.09 -0.55 8.29
C HIS A 126 -8.08 -1.31 9.63
N THR A 127 -8.94 -2.32 9.78
CA THR A 127 -9.11 -3.06 11.06
C THR A 127 -8.80 -4.54 10.95
N ARG A 128 -8.76 -5.09 9.74
CA ARG A 128 -8.67 -6.53 9.50
C ARG A 128 -7.71 -6.85 8.35
N VAL A 129 -7.27 -8.09 8.31
CA VAL A 129 -6.45 -8.65 7.23
C VAL A 129 -6.95 -10.05 6.89
N GLU A 130 -7.00 -10.38 5.60
CA GLU A 130 -7.40 -11.73 5.17
C GLU A 130 -6.38 -12.78 5.61
N ALA A 131 -6.87 -13.90 6.13
CA ALA A 131 -6.03 -14.97 6.65
C ALA A 131 -5.15 -15.63 5.57
N LYS A 132 -5.55 -15.56 4.29
CA LYS A 132 -4.78 -16.10 3.17
C LYS A 132 -3.37 -15.51 3.07
N TYR A 133 -3.16 -14.27 3.53
CA TYR A 133 -1.86 -13.60 3.50
C TYR A 133 -0.84 -14.18 4.51
N ILE A 134 -1.25 -15.02 5.46
CA ILE A 134 -0.29 -15.80 6.28
C ILE A 134 0.67 -16.59 5.38
N SER A 135 0.20 -17.09 4.23
CA SER A 135 1.00 -17.88 3.30
C SER A 135 2.24 -17.15 2.77
N LEU A 136 2.27 -15.81 2.81
CA LEU A 136 3.45 -15.00 2.46
C LEU A 136 4.58 -15.13 3.47
N PHE A 137 4.26 -15.49 4.72
CA PHE A 137 5.17 -15.46 5.87
C PHE A 137 5.36 -16.83 6.51
N VAL A 138 4.72 -17.90 6.01
CA VAL A 138 4.98 -19.28 6.48
C VAL A 138 6.47 -19.58 6.42
N ASP A 139 7.13 -19.19 5.33
CA ASP A 139 8.59 -19.24 5.19
C ASP A 139 9.14 -17.82 5.13
N LEU A 140 9.77 -17.39 6.23
CA LEU A 140 10.32 -16.05 6.38
C LEU A 140 11.51 -15.80 5.45
N ASP A 141 12.27 -16.83 5.07
CA ASP A 141 13.37 -16.68 4.11
C ASP A 141 12.85 -16.47 2.69
N ARG A 142 11.69 -17.05 2.38
CA ARG A 142 11.08 -16.92 1.05
C ARG A 142 10.27 -15.65 0.86
N CYS A 143 9.90 -14.94 1.92
CA CYS A 143 9.07 -13.74 1.82
C CYS A 143 9.78 -12.61 1.02
N ARG A 144 11.12 -12.57 1.03
CA ARG A 144 11.93 -11.62 0.25
C ARG A 144 11.87 -11.83 -1.26
N HIS A 145 11.36 -12.99 -1.72
CA HIS A 145 11.29 -13.32 -3.13
C HIS A 145 9.98 -12.89 -3.79
N TYR A 146 9.07 -12.26 -3.04
CA TYR A 146 7.88 -11.63 -3.60
C TYR A 146 8.17 -10.19 -4.03
N SER A 147 7.55 -9.78 -5.15
CA SER A 147 7.53 -8.37 -5.54
C SER A 147 6.56 -7.61 -4.64
N TRP A 148 7.08 -7.06 -3.54
CA TRP A 148 6.30 -6.28 -2.59
C TRP A 148 5.85 -4.94 -3.18
N ALA A 149 6.65 -4.35 -4.07
CA ALA A 149 6.23 -3.13 -4.77
C ALA A 149 5.03 -3.41 -5.68
N ALA A 150 5.02 -4.52 -6.42
CA ALA A 150 3.87 -4.89 -7.24
C ALA A 150 2.64 -5.21 -6.38
N ALA A 151 2.80 -5.90 -5.25
CA ALA A 151 1.69 -6.15 -4.32
C ALA A 151 1.08 -4.83 -3.79
N ALA A 152 1.92 -3.88 -3.39
CA ALA A 152 1.49 -2.55 -2.96
C ALA A 152 0.75 -1.79 -4.06
N LEU A 153 1.27 -1.82 -5.27
CA LEU A 153 0.71 -1.08 -6.41
C LEU A 153 -0.62 -1.69 -6.89
N VAL A 154 -0.71 -3.01 -6.96
CA VAL A 154 -1.96 -3.73 -7.31
C VAL A 154 -3.08 -3.33 -6.36
N PHE A 155 -2.83 -3.40 -5.05
CA PHE A 155 -3.85 -3.04 -4.06
C PHE A 155 -4.18 -1.55 -4.09
N LEU A 156 -3.21 -0.68 -4.32
CA LEU A 156 -3.47 0.75 -4.45
C LEU A 156 -4.38 1.05 -5.66
N TYR A 157 -4.06 0.49 -6.83
CA TYR A 157 -4.84 0.68 -8.06
C TYR A 157 -6.27 0.14 -7.94
N ASP A 158 -6.42 -1.07 -7.41
CA ASP A 158 -7.71 -1.72 -7.20
C ASP A 158 -8.61 -0.90 -6.26
N ASN A 159 -8.04 -0.41 -5.14
CA ASN A 159 -8.80 0.41 -4.19
C ASN A 159 -9.18 1.77 -4.78
N MET A 160 -8.30 2.46 -5.51
CA MET A 160 -8.66 3.72 -6.19
C MET A 160 -9.75 3.50 -7.25
N GLY A 161 -9.72 2.35 -7.91
CA GLY A 161 -10.71 1.95 -8.89
C GLY A 161 -12.11 1.76 -8.32
N ASP A 162 -12.20 0.99 -7.24
CA ASP A 162 -13.46 0.77 -6.52
C ASP A 162 -14.10 2.09 -6.04
N GLU A 163 -13.28 3.04 -5.63
CA GLU A 163 -13.75 4.34 -5.15
C GLU A 163 -14.24 5.27 -6.25
N ALA A 164 -13.50 5.36 -7.36
CA ALA A 164 -13.89 6.16 -8.51
C ALA A 164 -15.29 5.77 -9.03
N VAL A 165 -15.70 4.51 -8.84
CA VAL A 165 -17.01 4.01 -9.24
C VAL A 165 -18.11 4.24 -8.17
N HIS A 166 -17.79 4.17 -6.89
CA HIS A 166 -18.79 4.07 -5.81
C HIS A 166 -18.89 5.30 -4.88
N ASP A 167 -18.12 6.38 -5.11
CA ASP A 167 -18.11 7.60 -4.29
C ASP A 167 -18.02 7.30 -2.77
N THR A 168 -17.20 6.30 -2.42
CA THR A 168 -17.03 5.90 -1.02
C THR A 168 -16.00 6.80 -0.33
N ARG A 169 -16.30 7.24 0.90
CA ARG A 169 -15.43 8.16 1.66
C ARG A 169 -14.20 7.52 2.33
N GLN A 170 -13.86 6.26 2.04
CA GLN A 170 -12.86 5.50 2.80
C GLN A 170 -11.97 4.63 1.91
N LEU A 171 -10.73 5.09 1.71
CA LEU A 171 -9.73 4.43 0.88
C LEU A 171 -9.04 3.28 1.60
N GLY A 172 -9.04 2.10 0.98
CA GLY A 172 -8.09 1.04 1.29
C GLY A 172 -6.81 1.18 0.47
N GLY A 173 -5.84 0.29 0.71
CA GLY A 173 -4.53 0.29 0.06
C GLY A 173 -3.50 1.19 0.75
N TYR A 174 -2.29 1.21 0.19
CA TYR A 174 -1.14 1.86 0.82
C TYR A 174 -1.11 3.38 0.58
N MET A 175 -1.99 4.11 1.26
CA MET A 175 -2.18 5.57 1.11
C MET A 175 -0.92 6.42 1.23
N THR A 176 0.09 5.95 1.97
CA THR A 176 1.38 6.63 2.06
C THR A 176 2.05 6.78 0.69
N ILE A 177 1.91 5.78 -0.20
CA ILE A 177 2.44 5.84 -1.56
C ILE A 177 1.79 6.98 -2.33
N LEU A 178 0.46 6.98 -2.43
CA LEU A 178 -0.29 8.00 -3.16
C LEU A 178 0.01 9.41 -2.64
N GLN A 179 -0.02 9.60 -1.32
CA GLN A 179 0.23 10.92 -0.75
C GLN A 179 1.67 11.40 -0.98
N CYS A 180 2.68 10.53 -0.84
CA CYS A 180 4.07 10.91 -1.08
C CYS A 180 4.35 11.13 -2.57
N TRP A 181 3.76 10.33 -3.45
CA TRP A 181 3.82 10.54 -4.89
C TRP A 181 3.26 11.91 -5.27
N ILE A 182 2.10 12.31 -4.69
CA ILE A 182 1.56 13.66 -4.91
C ILE A 182 2.55 14.74 -4.44
N TYR A 183 3.22 14.53 -3.31
CA TYR A 183 4.18 15.47 -2.74
C TYR A 183 5.46 15.64 -3.57
N GLU A 184 5.91 14.59 -4.23
CA GLU A 184 7.06 14.61 -5.12
C GLU A 184 6.72 15.30 -6.45
N HIS A 185 5.61 14.89 -7.09
CA HIS A 185 5.28 15.34 -8.45
C HIS A 185 4.54 16.68 -8.53
N PHE A 186 3.75 17.04 -7.50
CA PHE A 186 2.87 18.22 -7.53
C PHE A 186 3.20 19.22 -6.43
N PRO A 187 4.37 19.88 -6.48
CA PRO A 187 4.89 20.68 -5.39
C PRO A 187 4.00 21.87 -5.01
N ARG A 188 3.14 22.35 -5.91
CA ARG A 188 2.28 23.53 -5.75
C ARG A 188 0.84 23.22 -5.33
N ILE A 189 0.39 21.97 -5.38
CA ILE A 189 -1.02 21.62 -5.12
C ILE A 189 -1.35 21.64 -3.64
N CYS A 190 -0.47 21.16 -2.78
CA CYS A 190 -0.76 20.96 -1.36
C CYS A 190 0.35 21.50 -0.46
N LYS A 191 -0.03 21.92 0.76
CA LYS A 191 0.94 22.25 1.79
C LYS A 191 1.52 20.97 2.37
N ARG A 192 2.85 20.85 2.38
CA ARG A 192 3.57 19.75 3.03
C ARG A 192 4.71 20.29 3.88
N GLY A 193 5.12 19.53 4.88
CA GLY A 193 6.39 19.74 5.57
C GLY A 193 7.48 18.97 4.85
N ASP A 194 8.63 19.58 4.70
CA ASP A 194 9.83 18.97 4.13
C ASP A 194 10.88 18.90 5.25
N ARG A 195 11.34 17.70 5.58
CA ARG A 195 12.42 17.46 6.56
C ARG A 195 13.81 17.66 5.95
N GLY A 196 13.91 17.88 4.65
CA GLY A 196 15.15 17.96 3.90
C GLY A 196 15.69 16.57 3.55
N ALA A 197 17.03 16.47 3.50
CA ALA A 197 17.71 15.25 3.10
C ALA A 197 17.34 14.06 4.01
N VAL A 198 16.95 12.95 3.40
CA VAL A 198 16.67 11.69 4.07
C VAL A 198 17.92 10.80 4.00
N PRO A 199 18.37 10.20 5.10
CA PRO A 199 19.44 9.21 5.06
C PRO A 199 19.10 8.05 4.12
N ALA A 200 20.06 7.59 3.31
CA ALA A 200 19.83 6.56 2.29
C ALA A 200 19.21 5.23 2.79
N HIS A 201 19.35 4.92 4.08
CA HIS A 201 18.76 3.72 4.69
C HIS A 201 17.29 3.89 5.10
N LEU A 202 16.74 5.11 5.04
CA LEU A 202 15.35 5.40 5.38
C LEU A 202 14.54 5.67 4.11
N PRO A 203 13.28 5.19 4.03
CA PRO A 203 12.41 5.48 2.90
C PRO A 203 12.31 6.96 2.58
N ARG A 204 12.37 7.34 1.30
CA ARG A 204 12.20 8.74 0.87
C ARG A 204 10.89 9.36 1.36
N ALA A 205 9.83 8.56 1.51
CA ALA A 205 8.57 8.98 2.13
C ALA A 205 8.74 9.63 3.52
N CYS A 206 9.81 9.31 4.26
CA CYS A 206 10.13 9.93 5.55
C CYS A 206 10.51 11.42 5.45
N ARG A 207 10.83 11.93 4.25
CA ARG A 207 11.04 13.36 3.98
C ARG A 207 9.83 14.19 4.34
N TRP A 208 8.65 13.64 4.10
CA TRP A 208 7.41 14.40 4.10
C TRP A 208 6.71 14.37 5.45
N ILE A 209 6.21 15.53 5.87
CA ILE A 209 5.30 15.66 7.01
C ILE A 209 3.96 16.13 6.46
N ALA A 210 2.92 15.33 6.67
CA ALA A 210 1.57 15.75 6.36
C ALA A 210 1.20 17.00 7.19
N LYS A 211 0.80 18.07 6.50
CA LYS A 211 0.23 19.26 7.13
C LYS A 211 -1.30 19.18 7.05
N HIS A 212 -1.97 19.99 7.87
CA HIS A 212 -3.43 20.08 7.87
C HIS A 212 -3.98 20.40 6.48
N ALA A 213 -5.18 19.88 6.20
CA ALA A 213 -5.91 20.11 4.97
C ALA A 213 -6.03 21.61 4.67
N VAL A 214 -5.98 21.95 3.38
CA VAL A 214 -6.12 23.32 2.91
C VAL A 214 -7.53 23.83 3.23
N GLU A 215 -7.65 25.12 3.62
CA GLU A 215 -8.95 25.79 3.76
C GLU A 215 -9.73 25.69 2.45
N GLY A 216 -10.97 25.19 2.52
CA GLY A 216 -11.81 24.89 1.36
C GLY A 216 -11.81 23.42 0.92
N GLY A 217 -10.92 22.58 1.48
CA GLY A 217 -10.99 21.12 1.38
C GLY A 217 -10.94 20.59 -0.06
N LEU A 218 -11.79 19.60 -0.36
CA LEU A 218 -11.86 18.92 -1.67
C LEU A 218 -12.03 19.91 -2.84
N VAL A 219 -12.94 20.87 -2.73
CA VAL A 219 -13.24 21.83 -3.81
C VAL A 219 -12.02 22.65 -4.20
N THR A 220 -11.21 23.06 -3.22
CA THR A 220 -9.97 23.79 -3.50
C THR A 220 -8.94 22.93 -4.21
N TYR A 221 -8.86 21.63 -3.89
CA TYR A 221 -7.98 20.72 -4.60
C TYR A 221 -8.46 20.44 -6.02
N GLN A 222 -9.77 20.25 -6.24
CA GLN A 222 -10.35 20.12 -7.58
C GLN A 222 -9.99 21.32 -8.46
N GLN A 223 -10.20 22.54 -7.97
CA GLN A 223 -9.86 23.76 -8.71
C GLN A 223 -8.36 23.86 -9.04
N ARG A 224 -7.48 23.43 -8.12
CA ARG A 224 -6.04 23.40 -8.38
C ARG A 224 -5.67 22.36 -9.42
N LEU A 225 -6.29 21.18 -9.36
CA LEU A 225 -6.10 20.11 -10.35
C LEU A 225 -6.60 20.52 -11.74
N ASP A 226 -7.73 21.23 -11.82
CA ASP A 226 -8.28 21.76 -13.08
C ASP A 226 -7.39 22.81 -13.71
N ALA A 227 -6.68 23.59 -12.89
CA ALA A 227 -5.79 24.65 -13.33
C ALA A 227 -4.33 24.19 -13.57
N LEU A 228 -4.03 22.89 -13.45
CA LEU A 228 -2.67 22.38 -13.61
C LEU A 228 -2.14 22.60 -15.03
N LEU A 229 -0.93 23.16 -15.11
CA LEU A 229 -0.14 23.21 -16.34
C LEU A 229 0.98 22.17 -16.30
N LEU A 230 1.53 21.85 -17.48
CA LEU A 230 2.66 20.92 -17.60
C LEU A 230 3.86 21.36 -16.76
N GLU A 231 4.10 22.67 -16.65
CA GLU A 231 5.21 23.25 -15.87
C GLU A 231 5.02 23.20 -14.34
N ASP A 232 3.81 22.88 -13.88
CA ASP A 232 3.53 22.69 -12.45
C ASP A 232 3.92 21.30 -11.95
N VAL A 233 4.30 20.39 -12.86
CA VAL A 233 4.59 18.98 -12.59
C VAL A 233 6.09 18.71 -12.65
N LEU A 234 6.60 18.03 -11.63
CA LEU A 234 7.96 17.49 -11.64
C LEU A 234 7.93 16.07 -12.18
N PHE A 235 8.38 15.85 -13.42
CA PHE A 235 8.39 14.52 -14.05
C PHE A 235 9.52 13.61 -13.57
N THR A 236 10.63 14.19 -13.08
CA THR A 236 11.80 13.43 -12.60
C THR A 236 12.15 13.78 -11.16
N PRO A 237 11.24 13.54 -10.19
CA PRO A 237 11.44 13.99 -8.81
C PRO A 237 12.58 13.26 -8.07
N TYR A 238 13.09 12.15 -8.62
CA TYR A 238 14.08 11.29 -7.97
C TYR A 238 15.50 11.43 -8.52
N ASP A 239 15.75 12.32 -9.49
CA ASP A 239 17.07 12.50 -10.12
C ASP A 239 18.17 12.80 -9.09
N ASP A 240 17.80 13.47 -7.99
CA ASP A 240 18.70 13.83 -6.89
C ASP A 240 19.14 12.64 -6.01
N ASP A 241 18.48 11.48 -6.14
CA ASP A 241 18.66 10.31 -5.27
C ASP A 241 18.96 9.02 -6.04
N ARG A 242 19.10 9.10 -7.37
CA ARG A 242 19.47 7.96 -8.22
C ARG A 242 20.83 7.33 -7.87
N GLY A 243 21.69 8.06 -7.17
CA GLY A 243 22.94 7.52 -6.64
C GLY A 243 22.75 6.51 -5.51
N ASN A 244 21.68 6.64 -4.72
CA ASN A 244 21.33 5.72 -3.64
C ASN A 244 20.28 4.69 -4.09
N HIS A 245 19.38 5.11 -4.97
CA HIS A 245 18.25 4.31 -5.47
C HIS A 245 18.24 4.31 -6.99
N PRO A 246 19.06 3.43 -7.61
CA PRO A 246 19.15 3.34 -9.05
C PRO A 246 17.80 2.93 -9.63
N PHE A 247 17.49 3.47 -10.81
CA PHE A 247 16.34 3.02 -11.57
C PHE A 247 16.49 1.55 -11.93
N GLU A 248 15.43 0.76 -11.73
CA GLU A 248 15.40 -0.65 -12.08
C GLU A 248 14.58 -0.87 -13.36
N ASP A 249 15.16 -1.50 -14.38
CA ASP A 249 14.51 -1.69 -15.69
C ASP A 249 13.14 -2.40 -15.60
N ILE A 250 12.95 -3.26 -14.60
CA ILE A 250 11.67 -3.94 -14.35
C ILE A 250 10.52 -2.96 -14.09
N SER A 251 10.84 -1.74 -13.65
CA SER A 251 9.84 -0.69 -13.44
C SER A 251 9.18 -0.21 -14.74
N MET A 252 9.81 -0.44 -15.90
CA MET A 252 9.24 -0.18 -17.23
C MET A 252 8.44 -1.35 -17.80
N PHE A 253 8.17 -2.40 -17.02
CA PHE A 253 7.29 -3.48 -17.45
C PHE A 253 5.91 -2.93 -17.85
N SER A 254 5.38 -3.31 -19.01
CA SER A 254 3.99 -3.00 -19.41
C SER A 254 3.20 -4.29 -19.55
N GLY A 255 2.03 -4.37 -18.92
CA GLY A 255 1.22 -5.58 -18.89
C GLY A 255 0.25 -5.61 -17.70
N TYR A 256 0.18 -6.74 -17.01
CA TYR A 256 -0.66 -6.91 -15.83
C TYR A 256 0.16 -7.23 -14.59
N LEU A 257 -0.03 -6.43 -13.54
CA LEU A 257 0.45 -6.75 -12.20
C LEU A 257 -0.61 -7.58 -11.47
N ARG A 258 -0.17 -8.52 -10.63
CA ARG A 258 -1.07 -9.46 -9.95
C ARG A 258 -0.70 -9.63 -8.48
N CYS A 259 -1.72 -9.73 -7.63
CA CYS A 259 -1.55 -10.09 -6.23
C CYS A 259 -2.84 -10.70 -5.65
N GLY A 260 -2.75 -11.92 -5.14
CA GLY A 260 -3.80 -12.52 -4.29
C GLY A 260 -5.17 -12.71 -4.95
N GLY A 261 -5.21 -12.80 -6.28
CA GLY A 261 -6.43 -12.91 -7.09
C GLY A 261 -6.82 -11.60 -7.80
N VAL A 262 -6.21 -10.47 -7.42
CA VAL A 262 -6.40 -9.17 -8.06
C VAL A 262 -5.42 -9.01 -9.22
N SER A 263 -5.86 -8.43 -10.32
CA SER A 263 -5.06 -8.15 -11.51
C SER A 263 -5.41 -6.77 -12.05
N VAL A 264 -4.41 -5.90 -12.22
CA VAL A 264 -4.60 -4.53 -12.73
C VAL A 264 -3.69 -4.30 -13.95
N PRO A 265 -4.14 -3.54 -14.96
CA PRO A 265 -3.26 -3.11 -16.03
C PRO A 265 -2.17 -2.18 -15.48
N TYR A 266 -0.98 -2.26 -16.05
CA TYR A 266 0.16 -1.44 -15.67
C TYR A 266 0.87 -0.98 -16.94
N LEU A 267 0.83 0.33 -17.17
CA LEU A 267 1.33 1.01 -18.36
C LEU A 267 2.16 2.23 -17.89
N PRO A 268 3.41 2.03 -17.44
CA PRO A 268 4.23 3.08 -16.85
C PRO A 268 4.62 4.18 -17.84
N GLU A 269 4.48 3.93 -19.14
CA GLU A 269 4.79 4.89 -20.20
C GLU A 269 3.74 6.00 -20.42
N ARG A 270 2.65 6.00 -19.63
CA ARG A 270 1.52 6.92 -19.77
C ARG A 270 1.76 8.29 -19.18
#